data_AF-A0A941W2H6-F1
#
_entry.id   AF-A0A941W2H6-F1
#
_cell.length_a   1.000
_cell.length_b   1.000
_cell.length_c   1.000
_cell.angle_alpha   90.00
_cell.angle_beta   90.00
_cell.angle_gamma   90.00
#
_symmetry.space_group_name_H-M   'P 1'
#
loop_
_entity.id
_entity.type
_entity.pdbx_description
1 polymer ?
#
loop_
_entity_poly.entity_id
_entity_poly.type
_entity_poly.pdbx_seq_one_letter_code
_entity_poly.pdbx_strand_id
1 'polypeptide(L)'
;MGFIEETGACQHLRDSRCATIYEGTTGIQAADLAGRKLSLDQGTAMRALLAEIEATVAELGKAAGDDLAVIREGLREGAKALADATQWVLTSHDPNAVMAVSVDYLMLTGYVCGAWQMGRAALWSPPASTPSMCCPRPAPCGVRC
;
A
#
# COMPACT_ATOMS: atom_id res chain seq x y z
N MET A 1 13.12 0.05 26.11
CA MET A 1 13.93 -1.09 25.62
C MET A 1 13.94 -1.03 24.10
N GLY A 2 14.96 -0.45 23.49
CA GLY A 2 15.01 -0.27 22.02
C GLY A 2 16.39 0.12 21.49
N PHE A 3 17.19 0.79 22.34
CA PHE A 3 18.61 1.06 22.10
C PHE A 3 19.55 0.02 22.75
N ILE A 4 19.00 -1.01 23.38
CA ILE A 4 19.76 -2.07 24.06
C ILE A 4 19.96 -3.21 23.05
N GLU A 5 21.21 -3.53 22.70
CA GLU A 5 21.56 -4.47 21.64
C GLU A 5 20.96 -5.87 21.86
N GLU A 6 20.91 -6.33 23.11
CA GLU A 6 20.37 -7.63 23.52
C GLU A 6 18.86 -7.78 23.24
N THR A 7 18.16 -6.67 22.98
CA THR A 7 16.72 -6.68 22.60
C THR A 7 16.50 -6.89 21.10
N GLY A 8 17.57 -6.84 20.29
CA GLY A 8 17.53 -7.11 18.84
C GLY A 8 16.98 -5.96 17.97
N ALA A 9 16.27 -4.98 18.53
CA ALA A 9 15.67 -3.88 17.76
C ALA A 9 16.71 -3.04 16.97
N CYS A 10 17.89 -2.82 17.55
CA CYS A 10 18.99 -2.09 16.90
C CYS A 10 19.53 -2.82 15.66
N GLN A 11 19.53 -4.15 15.69
CA GLN A 11 19.99 -4.96 14.56
C GLN A 11 19.07 -4.77 13.34
N HIS A 12 17.74 -4.84 13.53
CA HIS A 12 16.79 -4.64 12.43
C HIS A 12 16.91 -3.25 11.78
N LEU A 13 17.17 -2.20 12.56
CA LEU A 13 17.40 -0.85 12.02
C LEU A 13 18.68 -0.79 11.17
N ARG A 14 19.77 -1.43 11.61
CA ARG A 14 21.03 -1.43 10.86
C ARG A 14 20.92 -2.24 9.56
N ASP A 15 20.30 -3.41 9.63
CA ASP A 15 20.16 -4.30 8.48
C ASP A 15 19.23 -3.69 7.41
N SER A 16 18.13 -3.05 7.83
CA SER A 16 17.17 -2.41 6.91
C SER A 16 17.71 -1.18 6.19
N ARG A 17 18.71 -0.48 6.74
CA ARG A 17 19.29 0.73 6.11
C ARG A 17 19.93 0.44 4.75
N CYS A 18 20.55 -0.73 4.60
CA CYS A 18 21.20 -1.11 3.34
C CYS A 18 20.20 -1.23 2.18
N ALA A 19 18.94 -1.58 2.47
CA ALA A 19 17.90 -1.79 1.46
C ALA A 19 17.57 -0.55 0.62
N THR A 20 17.87 0.65 1.11
CA THR A 20 17.62 1.92 0.36
C THR A 20 18.80 2.37 -0.50
N ILE A 21 19.92 1.65 -0.44
CA ILE A 21 21.20 2.04 -1.04
C ILE A 21 21.68 0.99 -2.04
N TYR A 22 21.60 -0.29 -1.67
CA TYR A 22 22.05 -1.41 -2.49
C TYR A 22 21.05 -1.73 -3.62
N GLU A 23 21.53 -2.19 -4.77
CA GLU A 23 20.74 -2.40 -6.01
C GLU A 23 20.00 -1.16 -6.53
N GLY A 24 20.62 0.01 -6.34
CA GLY A 24 20.09 1.30 -6.77
C GLY A 24 19.42 2.03 -5.63
N THR A 25 19.83 3.29 -5.44
CA THR A 25 19.28 4.13 -4.37
C THR A 25 17.81 4.42 -4.61
N THR A 26 17.07 4.79 -3.57
CA THR A 26 15.67 5.23 -3.70
C THR A 26 15.50 6.31 -4.77
N GLY A 27 16.44 7.25 -4.89
CA GLY A 27 16.42 8.29 -5.94
C GLY A 27 16.61 7.72 -7.35
N ILE A 28 17.49 6.73 -7.53
CA ILE A 28 17.69 6.07 -8.84
C ILE A 28 16.44 5.25 -9.22
N GLN A 29 15.84 4.54 -8.27
CA GLN A 29 14.60 3.79 -8.51
C GLN A 29 13.43 4.73 -8.83
N ALA A 30 13.34 5.86 -8.13
CA ALA A 30 12.34 6.89 -8.39
C ALA A 30 12.49 7.53 -9.78
N ALA A 31 13.72 7.88 -10.15
CA ALA A 31 14.07 8.35 -11.48
C ALA A 31 13.71 7.34 -12.57
N ASP A 32 13.96 6.05 -12.32
CA ASP A 32 13.60 4.98 -13.24
C ASP A 32 12.08 4.91 -13.47
N LEU A 33 11.30 4.94 -12.40
CA LEU A 33 9.85 4.90 -12.46
C LEU A 33 9.26 6.12 -13.20
N ALA A 34 9.61 7.33 -12.75
CA ALA A 34 9.04 8.58 -13.26
C ALA A 34 9.59 8.94 -14.66
N GLY A 35 10.89 8.77 -14.87
CA GLY A 35 11.56 9.18 -16.10
C GLY A 35 11.52 8.14 -17.21
N ARG A 36 11.75 6.86 -16.88
CA ARG A 36 11.88 5.79 -17.89
C ARG A 36 10.61 4.95 -18.03
N LYS A 37 10.10 4.35 -16.94
CA LYS A 37 8.98 3.40 -17.02
C LYS A 37 7.70 4.05 -17.51
N LEU A 38 7.33 5.19 -16.94
CA LEU A 38 6.16 5.96 -17.36
C LEU A 38 6.26 6.47 -18.79
N SER A 39 7.41 7.02 -19.19
CA SER A 39 7.60 7.58 -20.52
C SER A 39 7.66 6.52 -21.61
N LEU A 40 8.18 5.33 -21.33
CA LEU A 40 8.33 4.27 -22.34
C LEU A 40 6.98 3.73 -22.84
N ASP A 41 5.98 3.61 -21.97
CA ASP A 41 4.66 3.09 -22.31
C ASP A 41 3.55 4.14 -22.23
N GLN A 42 3.93 5.41 -22.11
CA GLN A 42 3.05 6.56 -21.92
C GLN A 42 2.07 6.38 -20.75
N GLY A 43 2.48 5.66 -19.70
CA GLY A 43 1.69 5.37 -18.50
C GLY A 43 0.63 4.27 -18.67
N THR A 44 0.74 3.44 -19.69
CA THR A 44 -0.23 2.37 -19.95
C THR A 44 -0.30 1.37 -18.79
N ALA A 45 0.84 0.91 -18.27
CA ALA A 45 0.88 0.01 -17.12
C ALA A 45 0.33 0.66 -15.84
N MET A 46 0.64 1.95 -15.61
CA MET A 46 0.12 2.68 -14.45
C MET A 46 -1.40 2.84 -14.51
N ARG A 47 -1.96 3.14 -15.68
CA ARG A 47 -3.41 3.18 -15.88
C ARG A 47 -4.07 1.82 -15.68
N ALA A 48 -3.43 0.73 -16.10
CA ALA A 48 -3.92 -0.62 -15.84
C ALA A 48 -3.96 -0.92 -14.33
N LEU A 49 -2.89 -0.59 -13.61
CA LEU A 49 -2.84 -0.73 -12.15
C LEU A 49 -3.93 0.09 -11.45
N LEU A 50 -4.11 1.36 -11.84
CA LEU A 50 -5.19 2.22 -11.33
C LEU A 50 -6.58 1.61 -11.58
N ALA A 51 -6.81 0.98 -12.74
CA ALA A 51 -8.08 0.32 -13.02
C ALA A 51 -8.34 -0.86 -12.07
N GLU A 52 -7.32 -1.64 -11.71
CA GLU A 52 -7.46 -2.72 -10.72
C GLU A 52 -7.75 -2.19 -9.30
N ILE A 53 -7.14 -1.06 -8.95
CA ILE A 53 -7.40 -0.36 -7.68
C ILE A 53 -8.84 0.15 -7.65
N GLU A 54 -9.31 0.82 -8.71
CA GLU A 54 -10.68 1.31 -8.81
C GLU A 54 -11.72 0.17 -8.78
N ALA A 55 -11.42 -0.97 -9.39
CA ALA A 55 -12.26 -2.16 -9.26
C ALA A 55 -12.40 -2.59 -7.79
N THR A 56 -11.30 -2.52 -7.02
CA THR A 56 -11.33 -2.84 -5.58
C THR A 56 -12.11 -1.80 -4.77
N VAL A 57 -12.00 -0.51 -5.11
CA VAL A 57 -12.83 0.57 -4.51
C VAL A 57 -14.31 0.29 -4.77
N ALA A 58 -14.68 -0.16 -5.96
CA ALA A 58 -16.04 -0.53 -6.29
C ALA A 58 -16.54 -1.74 -5.49
N GLU A 59 -15.72 -2.80 -5.33
CA GLU A 59 -16.07 -3.95 -4.49
C GLU A 59 -16.24 -3.58 -3.02
N LEU A 60 -15.34 -2.74 -2.47
CA LEU A 60 -15.49 -2.18 -1.12
C LEU A 60 -16.80 -1.40 -0.96
N GLY A 61 -17.27 -0.74 -2.02
CA GLY A 61 -18.55 -0.04 -2.01
C GLY A 61 -19.79 -0.93 -1.96
N LYS A 62 -19.66 -2.22 -2.28
CA LYS A 62 -20.75 -3.21 -2.19
C LYS A 62 -20.83 -3.87 -0.82
N ALA A 63 -19.73 -3.85 -0.07
CA ALA A 63 -19.65 -4.43 1.26
C ALA A 63 -20.30 -3.51 2.32
N ALA A 64 -20.94 -4.10 3.31
CA ALA A 64 -21.56 -3.36 4.41
C ALA A 64 -20.57 -3.21 5.59
N GLY A 65 -20.55 -2.03 6.21
CA GLY A 65 -19.76 -1.75 7.41
C GLY A 65 -19.04 -0.40 7.34
N ASP A 66 -19.09 0.36 8.43
CA ASP A 66 -18.50 1.71 8.51
C ASP A 66 -16.98 1.67 8.32
N ASP A 67 -16.30 0.65 8.84
CA ASP A 67 -14.85 0.47 8.69
C ASP A 67 -14.43 0.28 7.23
N LEU A 68 -15.20 -0.50 6.45
CA LEU A 68 -14.95 -0.70 5.03
C LEU A 68 -15.22 0.57 4.23
N ALA A 69 -16.21 1.38 4.65
CA ALA A 69 -16.47 2.67 4.03
C ALA A 69 -15.30 3.65 4.23
N VAL A 70 -14.67 3.66 5.42
CA VAL A 70 -13.46 4.47 5.69
C VAL A 70 -12.28 4.01 4.84
N ILE A 71 -12.03 2.69 4.77
CA ILE A 71 -10.95 2.12 3.93
C ILE A 71 -11.17 2.47 2.46
N ARG A 72 -12.41 2.32 1.97
CA ARG A 72 -12.79 2.66 0.60
C ARG A 72 -12.49 4.12 0.29
N GLU A 73 -12.87 5.04 1.18
CA GLU A 73 -12.67 6.46 0.95
C GLU A 73 -11.18 6.82 0.88
N GLY A 74 -10.39 6.33 1.84
CA GLY A 74 -8.94 6.57 1.82
C GLY A 74 -8.25 5.98 0.58
N LEU A 75 -8.65 4.77 0.15
CA LEU A 75 -8.11 4.17 -1.08
C LEU A 75 -8.51 4.98 -2.33
N ARG A 76 -9.76 5.44 -2.41
CA ARG A 76 -10.26 6.25 -3.52
C ARG A 76 -9.52 7.58 -3.63
N GLU A 77 -9.33 8.29 -2.51
CA GLU A 77 -8.56 9.54 -2.48
C GLU A 77 -7.12 9.32 -2.93
N GLY A 78 -6.48 8.27 -2.42
CA GLY A 78 -5.12 7.90 -2.83
C GLY A 78 -5.01 7.56 -4.31
N ALA A 79 -5.94 6.75 -4.85
CA ALA A 79 -5.98 6.37 -6.25
C ALA A 79 -6.14 7.60 -7.15
N LYS A 80 -7.02 8.53 -6.77
CA LYS A 80 -7.17 9.81 -7.47
C LYS A 80 -5.89 10.63 -7.44
N ALA A 81 -5.26 10.80 -6.28
CA ALA A 81 -4.02 11.55 -6.16
C ALA A 81 -2.89 10.94 -7.03
N LEU A 82 -2.80 9.61 -7.08
CA LEU A 82 -1.84 8.92 -7.95
C LEU A 82 -2.17 9.12 -9.43
N ALA A 83 -3.45 9.08 -9.82
CA ALA A 83 -3.87 9.35 -11.20
C ALA A 83 -3.52 10.79 -11.63
N ASP A 84 -3.81 11.78 -10.78
CA ASP A 84 -3.50 13.19 -11.04
C ASP A 84 -1.98 13.42 -11.14
N ALA A 85 -1.21 12.83 -10.22
CA ALA A 85 0.25 12.89 -10.24
C ALA A 85 0.85 12.21 -11.48
N THR A 86 0.32 11.04 -11.86
CA THR A 86 0.72 10.32 -13.08
C THR A 86 0.49 11.19 -14.31
N GLN A 87 -0.67 11.82 -14.41
CA GLN A 87 -1.01 12.69 -15.52
C GLN A 87 -0.09 13.92 -15.58
N TRP A 88 0.22 14.52 -14.43
CA TRP A 88 1.15 15.64 -14.36
C TRP A 88 2.56 15.23 -14.83
N VAL A 89 3.08 14.09 -14.38
CA VAL A 89 4.39 13.59 -14.82
C VAL A 89 4.43 13.36 -16.33
N LEU A 90 3.38 12.76 -16.92
CA LEU A 90 3.31 12.47 -18.36
C LEU A 90 3.16 13.73 -19.24
N THR A 91 2.57 14.80 -18.70
CA THR A 91 2.33 16.04 -19.45
C THR A 91 3.36 17.12 -19.19
N SER A 92 4.19 16.95 -18.16
CA SER A 92 5.29 17.88 -17.88
C SER A 92 6.36 17.82 -18.96
N HIS A 93 6.76 18.99 -19.45
CA HIS A 93 7.82 19.14 -20.44
C HIS A 93 9.18 19.53 -19.82
N ASP A 94 9.25 19.74 -18.51
CA ASP A 94 10.49 20.03 -17.79
C ASP A 94 10.99 18.77 -17.07
N PRO A 95 12.06 18.12 -17.59
CA PRO A 95 12.63 16.94 -16.94
C PRO A 95 13.14 17.23 -15.52
N ASN A 96 13.61 18.44 -15.23
CA ASN A 96 14.10 18.77 -13.89
C ASN A 96 12.96 18.81 -12.87
N ALA A 97 11.80 19.35 -13.26
CA ALA A 97 10.61 19.35 -12.43
C ALA A 97 10.12 17.92 -12.13
N VAL A 98 10.11 17.03 -13.14
CA VAL A 98 9.75 15.61 -12.94
C VAL A 98 10.73 14.92 -12.00
N MET A 99 12.03 15.13 -12.20
CA MET A 99 13.05 14.49 -11.37
C MET A 99 13.03 14.99 -9.92
N ALA A 100 12.71 16.27 -9.70
CA ALA A 100 12.61 16.86 -8.36
C ALA A 100 11.52 16.20 -7.50
N VAL A 101 10.42 15.75 -8.10
CA VAL A 101 9.29 15.09 -7.40
C VAL A 101 9.26 13.58 -7.55
N SER A 102 10.26 12.99 -8.24
CA SER A 102 10.26 11.56 -8.57
C SER A 102 10.15 10.65 -7.34
N VAL A 103 10.81 11.02 -6.24
CA VAL A 103 10.76 10.25 -4.98
C VAL A 103 9.37 10.33 -4.34
N ASP A 104 8.75 11.51 -4.31
CA ASP A 104 7.38 11.67 -3.79
C ASP A 104 6.38 10.86 -4.62
N TYR A 105 6.55 10.83 -5.95
CA TYR A 105 5.74 10.00 -6.84
C TYR A 105 5.94 8.49 -6.58
N LEU A 106 7.18 8.04 -6.37
CA LEU A 106 7.48 6.66 -6.00
C LEU A 106 6.81 6.28 -4.66
N MET A 107 6.90 7.15 -3.65
CA MET A 107 6.30 6.92 -2.35
C MET A 107 4.77 6.91 -2.42
N LEU A 108 4.15 7.85 -3.15
CA LEU A 108 2.71 7.87 -3.39
C LEU A 108 2.24 6.56 -4.04
N THR A 109 2.94 6.10 -5.08
CA THR A 109 2.66 4.82 -5.73
C THR A 109 2.71 3.68 -4.70
N GLY A 110 3.74 3.64 -3.86
CA GLY A 110 3.89 2.65 -2.80
C GLY A 110 2.76 2.67 -1.76
N TYR A 111 2.36 3.85 -1.29
CA TYR A 111 1.28 4.00 -0.31
C TYR A 111 -0.06 3.55 -0.87
N VAL A 112 -0.39 3.92 -2.12
CA VAL A 112 -1.63 3.51 -2.77
C VAL A 112 -1.65 2.00 -3.00
N CYS A 113 -0.54 1.41 -3.46
CA CYS A 113 -0.42 -0.04 -3.59
C CYS A 113 -0.57 -0.76 -2.24
N GLY A 114 0.02 -0.24 -1.17
CA GLY A 114 -0.13 -0.77 0.18
C GLY A 114 -1.58 -0.71 0.66
N ALA A 115 -2.22 0.45 0.53
CA ALA A 115 -3.64 0.64 0.85
C ALA A 115 -4.54 -0.30 0.03
N TRP A 116 -4.22 -0.51 -1.24
CA TRP A 116 -4.94 -1.43 -2.11
C TRP A 116 -4.87 -2.87 -1.60
N GLN A 117 -3.68 -3.37 -1.24
CA GLN A 117 -3.56 -4.72 -0.68
C GLN A 117 -4.26 -4.86 0.68
N MET A 118 -4.22 -3.82 1.53
CA MET A 118 -4.99 -3.81 2.78
C MET A 118 -6.51 -3.83 2.54
N GLY A 119 -7.00 -3.06 1.56
CA GLY A 119 -8.40 -3.05 1.16
C GLY A 119 -8.86 -4.42 0.64
N ARG A 120 -8.03 -5.10 -0.16
CA ARG A 120 -8.29 -6.48 -0.61
C ARG A 120 -8.34 -7.47 0.56
N ALA A 121 -7.41 -7.36 1.52
CA ALA A 121 -7.40 -8.19 2.71
C ALA A 121 -8.65 -7.96 3.58
N ALA A 122 -9.09 -6.71 3.71
CA ALA A 122 -10.30 -6.36 4.45
C ALA A 122 -11.57 -6.98 3.84
N LEU A 123 -11.68 -7.03 2.51
CA LEU A 123 -12.78 -7.71 1.82
C LEU A 123 -12.84 -9.22 2.10
N TRP A 124 -11.69 -9.83 2.39
CA TRP A 124 -11.59 -11.27 2.67
C TRP A 124 -11.77 -11.57 4.16
N SER A 125 -11.65 -10.57 5.03
CA SER A 125 -11.92 -10.75 6.44
C SER A 125 -13.42 -11.02 6.62
N PRO A 126 -13.80 -12.09 7.33
CA PRO A 126 -15.19 -12.23 7.76
C PRO A 126 -15.56 -11.02 8.65
N PRO A 127 -16.84 -10.61 8.67
CA PRO A 127 -17.29 -9.61 9.64
C PRO A 127 -16.87 -10.09 11.03
N ALA A 128 -16.39 -9.16 11.86
CA ALA A 128 -16.05 -9.46 13.24
C ALA A 128 -17.30 -9.99 13.96
N SER A 129 -17.52 -11.29 13.89
CA SER A 129 -18.38 -11.97 14.83
C SER A 129 -17.74 -11.73 16.19
N THR A 130 -18.52 -11.17 17.11
CA THR A 130 -18.25 -11.16 18.54
C THR A 130 -17.49 -12.43 18.93
N PRO A 131 -16.42 -12.35 19.72
CA PRO A 131 -15.59 -13.51 20.00
C PRO A 131 -16.40 -14.52 20.82
N SER A 132 -17.09 -15.45 20.14
CA SER A 132 -17.36 -16.73 20.75
C SER A 132 -16.03 -17.45 20.75
N MET A 133 -15.26 -17.28 21.83
CA MET A 133 -14.34 -18.32 22.28
C MET A 133 -15.17 -19.57 22.60
N CYS A 134 -15.63 -20.25 21.56
CA CYS A 134 -16.14 -21.60 21.64
C CYS A 134 -15.23 -22.42 20.74
N CYS A 135 -14.11 -22.84 21.33
CA CYS A 135 -13.32 -23.94 20.81
C CYS A 135 -14.24 -25.15 20.58
N PRO A 136 -14.25 -25.80 19.41
CA PRO A 136 -15.10 -26.95 19.16
C PRO A 136 -14.52 -28.26 19.74
N ARG A 137 -13.58 -28.19 20.69
CA ARG A 137 -13.11 -29.40 21.38
C ARG A 137 -14.00 -29.68 22.57
N PRO A 138 -14.62 -30.87 22.67
CA PRO A 138 -15.32 -31.26 23.87
C PRO A 138 -14.33 -31.30 25.04
N ALA A 139 -14.52 -30.42 26.02
CA ALA A 139 -13.81 -30.51 27.29
C ALA A 139 -14.33 -31.73 28.07
N PRO A 140 -13.48 -32.66 28.51
CA PRO A 140 -13.90 -33.79 29.33
C PRO A 140 -13.97 -33.34 30.79
N CYS A 141 -14.93 -32.50 31.16
CA CYS A 141 -15.39 -32.38 32.54
C CYS A 141 -16.59 -31.44 32.63
N GLY A 142 -17.70 -31.97 33.14
CA GLY A 142 -19.00 -31.30 33.25
C GLY A 142 -19.06 -30.14 34.24
N VAL A 143 -18.31 -29.07 33.98
CA VAL A 143 -18.56 -27.76 34.58
C VAL A 143 -19.23 -26.90 33.52
N ARG A 144 -20.53 -26.67 33.71
CA ARG A 144 -21.32 -25.76 32.88
C ARG A 144 -20.76 -24.34 33.04
N CYS A 145 -20.49 -23.68 31.92
CA CYS A 145 -20.61 -22.23 31.85
C CYS A 145 -22.10 -21.85 31.86
#